data_AF-A0A222VIY9-F1
#
_entry.id   AF-A0A222VIY9-F1
#
_cell.length_a   1.000
_cell.length_b   1.000
_cell.length_c   1.000
_cell.angle_alpha   90.00
_cell.angle_beta   90.00
_cell.angle_gamma   90.00
#
_symmetry.space_group_name_H-M   'P 1'
#
loop_
_entity.id
_entity.type
_entity.pdbx_description
1 polymer ?
#
loop_
_entity_poly.entity_id
_entity_poly.type
_entity_poly.pdbx_seq_one_letter_code
_entity_poly.pdbx_strand_id
1 'polypeptide(L)'
;MGTVYCGPFAEAVGYHDHEGYSARILPDGTETAIWTYETREFVGYRAHCECGWRGRHRYAATDEGEQLADEEWDRDHLRPLIDAEAQRYTVPASRLLDFTRELRESLTTTDDEQGRPMLTAHCQGVLHAAEQLERFLDDLAQNGGEL
;
A
#
# COMPACT_ATOMS: atom_id res chain seq x y z
N MET A 1 20.08 -14.55 -5.02
CA MET A 1 20.21 -13.09 -4.83
C MET A 1 18.87 -12.65 -4.26
N GLY A 2 18.82 -11.74 -3.27
CA GLY A 2 17.54 -11.31 -2.72
C GLY A 2 16.90 -10.19 -3.54
N THR A 3 15.59 -10.03 -3.38
CA THR A 3 14.75 -9.06 -4.06
C THR A 3 14.25 -8.07 -3.02
N VAL A 4 14.53 -6.79 -3.25
CA VAL A 4 14.10 -5.70 -2.37
C VAL A 4 13.09 -4.82 -3.09
N TYR A 5 12.04 -4.43 -2.37
CA TYR A 5 11.04 -3.52 -2.88
C TYR A 5 11.46 -2.05 -2.70
N CYS A 6 11.51 -1.30 -3.79
CA CYS A 6 11.92 0.12 -3.81
C CYS A 6 10.80 1.09 -4.21
N GLY A 7 9.53 0.65 -4.21
CA GLY A 7 8.39 1.44 -4.68
C GLY A 7 7.74 2.34 -3.61
N PRO A 8 6.51 2.83 -3.86
CA PRO A 8 5.73 3.58 -2.87
C PRO A 8 5.65 2.86 -1.52
N PHE A 9 5.79 3.60 -0.43
CA PHE A 9 5.79 3.06 0.93
C PHE A 9 6.95 2.12 1.28
N ALA A 10 8.00 2.00 0.46
CA ALA A 10 9.12 1.09 0.74
C ALA A 10 9.78 1.31 2.12
N GLU A 11 9.89 2.55 2.58
CA GLU A 11 10.40 2.83 3.94
C GLU A 11 9.45 2.30 5.04
N ALA A 12 8.15 2.49 4.86
CA ALA A 12 7.13 2.09 5.83
C ALA A 12 6.89 0.57 5.84
N VAL A 13 6.99 -0.06 4.67
CA VAL A 13 6.96 -1.53 4.53
C VAL A 13 8.21 -2.16 5.13
N GLY A 14 9.32 -1.42 5.32
CA GLY A 14 10.55 -1.94 5.88
C GLY A 14 11.46 -2.52 4.81
N TYR A 15 12.08 -1.62 4.03
CA TYR A 15 12.98 -1.91 2.89
C TYR A 15 13.96 -3.07 3.13
N HIS A 16 14.53 -3.18 4.33
CA HIS A 16 15.46 -4.26 4.69
C HIS A 16 14.82 -5.39 5.50
N ASP A 17 13.65 -5.18 6.10
CA ASP A 17 13.02 -6.19 6.93
C ASP A 17 12.30 -7.24 6.07
N HIS A 18 12.00 -6.90 4.82
CA HIS A 18 11.26 -7.74 3.90
C HIS A 18 11.99 -8.08 2.61
N GLU A 19 13.32 -8.26 2.63
CA GLU A 19 14.05 -8.81 1.48
C GLU A 19 13.58 -10.25 1.19
N GLY A 20 13.05 -10.47 -0.02
CA GLY A 20 12.58 -11.77 -0.50
C GLY A 20 13.69 -12.57 -1.16
N TYR A 21 13.64 -13.89 -1.09
CA TYR A 21 14.59 -14.74 -1.83
C TYR A 21 14.03 -16.13 -2.12
N SER A 22 14.46 -16.69 -3.23
CA SER A 22 14.25 -18.09 -3.60
C SER A 22 15.24 -19.00 -2.89
N ALA A 23 14.84 -19.57 -1.76
CA ALA A 23 15.67 -20.50 -1.00
C ALA A 23 15.82 -21.83 -1.77
N ARG A 24 17.07 -22.29 -1.92
CA ARG A 24 17.37 -23.61 -2.47
C ARG A 24 17.04 -24.68 -1.44
N ILE A 25 16.34 -25.72 -1.87
CA ILE A 25 16.03 -26.90 -1.08
C ILE A 25 17.09 -27.95 -1.40
N LEU A 26 17.92 -28.31 -0.42
CA LEU A 26 18.93 -29.35 -0.53
C LEU A 26 18.31 -30.76 -0.50
N PRO A 27 19.03 -31.81 -0.92
CA PRO A 27 18.50 -33.18 -0.92
C PRO A 27 18.05 -33.71 0.44
N ASP A 28 18.62 -33.19 1.53
CA ASP A 28 18.24 -33.51 2.91
C ASP A 28 17.02 -32.70 3.41
N GLY A 29 16.49 -31.80 2.58
CA GLY A 29 15.37 -30.92 2.89
C GLY A 29 15.76 -29.60 3.54
N THR A 30 17.05 -29.36 3.80
CA THR A 30 17.54 -28.06 4.30
C THR A 30 17.27 -26.96 3.27
N GLU A 31 16.80 -25.80 3.73
CA GLU A 31 16.53 -24.64 2.88
C GLU A 31 17.61 -23.57 3.12
N THR A 32 18.21 -23.04 2.06
CA THR A 32 19.30 -22.06 2.17
C THR A 32 19.26 -21.00 1.06
N ALA A 33 19.56 -19.75 1.43
CA ALA A 33 19.79 -18.66 0.49
C ALA A 33 21.24 -18.62 -0.04
N ILE A 34 22.15 -19.34 0.62
CA ILE A 34 23.59 -19.25 0.37
C ILE A 34 23.95 -20.16 -0.80
N TRP A 35 24.68 -19.61 -1.77
CA TRP A 35 25.35 -20.40 -2.78
C TRP A 35 26.78 -20.71 -2.35
N THR A 36 27.11 -21.99 -2.23
CA THR A 36 28.48 -22.50 -2.11
C THR A 36 28.68 -23.68 -3.08
N TYR A 37 29.92 -24.15 -3.20
CA TYR A 37 30.21 -25.36 -3.99
C TYR A 37 29.46 -26.58 -3.44
N GLU A 38 29.27 -26.65 -2.12
CA GLU A 38 28.55 -27.72 -1.42
C GLU A 38 27.03 -27.66 -1.64
N THR A 39 26.46 -26.47 -1.81
CA THR A 39 25.02 -26.28 -2.04
C THR A 39 24.66 -26.15 -3.53
N ARG A 40 25.60 -26.48 -4.43
CA ARG A 40 25.37 -26.39 -5.88
C ARG A 40 24.34 -27.42 -6.36
N GLU A 41 24.24 -28.55 -5.67
CA GLU A 41 23.24 -29.58 -5.91
C GLU A 41 22.04 -29.30 -5.01
N PHE A 42 20.88 -29.06 -5.61
CA PHE A 42 19.64 -28.78 -4.92
C PHE A 42 18.47 -29.36 -5.71
N VAL A 43 17.36 -29.63 -5.03
CA VAL A 43 16.20 -30.34 -5.60
C VAL A 43 15.01 -29.43 -5.88
N GLY A 44 15.08 -28.16 -5.49
CA GLY A 44 14.04 -27.19 -5.79
C GLY A 44 14.23 -25.84 -5.12
N TYR A 45 13.24 -24.98 -5.31
CA TYR A 45 13.15 -23.65 -4.71
C TYR A 45 11.91 -23.52 -3.83
N ARG A 46 11.96 -22.60 -2.86
CA ARG A 46 10.81 -22.11 -2.11
C ARG A 46 11.00 -20.63 -1.81
N ALA A 47 9.91 -19.86 -1.87
CA ALA A 47 9.89 -18.46 -1.48
C ALA A 47 10.18 -18.28 0.02
N HIS A 48 11.06 -17.33 0.35
CA HIS A 48 11.36 -16.92 1.72
C HIS A 48 11.47 -15.40 1.80
N CYS A 49 11.41 -14.88 3.01
CA CYS A 49 11.65 -13.49 3.33
C CYS A 49 12.50 -13.38 4.60
N GLU A 50 13.34 -12.34 4.70
CA GLU A 50 14.19 -12.10 5.87
C GLU A 50 13.40 -12.00 7.19
N CYS A 51 12.17 -11.49 7.15
CA CYS A 51 11.27 -11.46 8.30
C CYS A 51 10.80 -12.85 8.80
N GLY A 52 11.24 -13.94 8.16
CA GLY A 52 10.87 -15.32 8.47
C GLY A 52 9.60 -15.81 7.79
N TRP A 53 8.99 -15.02 6.89
CA TRP A 53 7.89 -15.50 6.07
C TRP A 53 8.38 -16.57 5.09
N ARG A 54 7.53 -17.58 4.85
CA ARG A 54 7.86 -18.75 4.04
C ARG A 54 6.69 -19.12 3.14
N GLY A 55 6.97 -19.22 1.85
CA GLY A 55 6.04 -19.66 0.81
C GLY A 55 5.56 -21.08 1.04
N ARG A 56 4.41 -21.41 0.47
CA ARG A 56 3.74 -22.71 0.63
C ARG A 56 4.25 -23.73 -0.37
N HIS A 57 4.66 -23.30 -1.55
CA HIS A 57 4.96 -24.20 -2.66
C HIS A 57 6.45 -24.60 -2.70
N ARG A 58 6.70 -25.76 -3.32
CA ARG A 58 8.05 -26.16 -3.75
C ARG A 58 8.06 -26.09 -5.26
N TYR A 59 9.06 -25.44 -5.81
CA TYR A 59 9.25 -25.31 -7.25
C TYR A 59 10.47 -26.12 -7.69
N ALA A 60 10.52 -26.47 -8.98
CA ALA A 60 11.60 -27.27 -9.53
C ALA A 60 12.96 -26.54 -9.45
N ALA A 61 14.07 -27.27 -9.48
CA ALA A 61 15.42 -26.72 -9.53
C ALA A 61 15.78 -26.20 -10.94
N THR A 62 15.00 -25.23 -11.42
CA THR A 62 15.13 -24.59 -12.73
C THR A 62 15.03 -23.08 -12.56
N ASP A 63 15.49 -22.31 -13.55
CA ASP A 63 15.35 -20.85 -13.56
C ASP A 63 13.87 -20.42 -13.45
N GLU A 64 12.96 -21.15 -14.12
CA GLU A 64 11.51 -20.96 -13.99
C GLU A 64 11.03 -21.22 -12.55
N GLY A 65 11.57 -22.24 -11.87
CA GLY A 65 11.21 -22.52 -10.49
C GLY A 65 11.71 -21.47 -9.50
N GLU A 66 12.86 -20.85 -9.76
CA GLU A 66 13.34 -19.68 -9.03
C GLU A 66 12.37 -18.50 -9.22
N GLN A 67 12.01 -18.21 -10.47
CA GLN A 67 11.09 -17.12 -10.78
C GLN A 67 9.70 -17.32 -10.12
N LEU A 68 9.17 -18.55 -10.15
CA LEU A 68 7.88 -18.85 -9.50
C LEU A 68 7.92 -18.69 -7.97
N ALA A 69 9.06 -18.98 -7.34
CA ALA A 69 9.25 -18.73 -5.91
C ALA A 69 9.30 -17.23 -5.61
N ASP A 70 10.01 -16.44 -6.42
CA ASP A 70 10.02 -14.98 -6.29
C ASP A 70 8.62 -14.37 -6.51
N GLU A 71 7.86 -14.86 -7.49
CA GLU A 71 6.47 -14.46 -7.74
C GLU A 71 5.51 -14.83 -6.59
N GLU A 72 5.73 -15.97 -5.92
CA GLU A 72 4.98 -16.32 -4.72
C GLU A 72 5.26 -15.34 -3.58
N TRP A 73 6.52 -14.94 -3.37
CA TRP A 73 6.87 -13.92 -2.39
C TRP A 73 6.22 -12.57 -2.70
N ASP A 74 6.29 -12.09 -3.95
CA ASP A 74 5.65 -10.82 -4.33
C ASP A 74 4.14 -10.84 -4.06
N ARG A 75 3.46 -11.88 -4.56
CA ARG A 75 2.01 -12.00 -4.51
C ARG A 75 1.47 -12.26 -3.11
N ASP A 76 2.06 -13.21 -2.38
CA ASP A 76 1.48 -13.74 -1.14
C ASP A 76 2.06 -13.08 0.12
N HIS A 77 3.13 -12.28 0.00
CA HIS A 77 3.77 -11.60 1.13
C HIS A 77 3.95 -10.10 0.93
N LEU A 78 4.68 -9.69 -0.10
CA LEU A 78 5.05 -8.27 -0.29
C LEU A 78 3.82 -7.39 -0.60
N ARG A 79 3.02 -7.76 -1.61
CA ARG A 79 1.82 -6.99 -2.01
C ARG A 79 0.84 -6.76 -0.86
N PRO A 80 0.49 -7.78 -0.05
CA PRO A 80 -0.33 -7.56 1.14
C PRO A 80 0.22 -6.52 2.13
N LEU A 81 1.54 -6.43 2.31
CA LEU A 81 2.15 -5.40 3.16
C LEU A 81 2.02 -4.01 2.56
N ILE A 82 2.26 -3.89 1.25
CA ILE A 82 2.08 -2.63 0.51
C ILE A 82 0.62 -2.18 0.58
N ASP A 83 -0.33 -3.09 0.34
CA ASP A 83 -1.76 -2.79 0.37
C ASP A 83 -2.23 -2.36 1.77
N ALA A 84 -1.74 -3.04 2.81
CA ALA A 84 -2.05 -2.67 4.20
C ALA A 84 -1.54 -1.27 4.55
N GLU A 85 -0.35 -0.91 4.06
CA GLU A 85 0.20 0.43 4.27
C GLU A 85 -0.56 1.48 3.44
N ALA A 86 -0.84 1.20 2.17
CA ALA A 86 -1.63 2.07 1.30
C ALA A 86 -3.03 2.34 1.89
N GLN A 87 -3.64 1.36 2.55
CA GLN A 87 -4.93 1.52 3.20
C GLN A 87 -4.89 2.56 4.33
N ARG A 88 -3.75 2.79 5.00
CA ARG A 88 -3.60 3.83 6.03
C ARG A 88 -3.69 5.24 5.45
N TYR A 89 -3.33 5.40 4.18
CA TYR A 89 -3.38 6.67 3.45
C TYR A 89 -4.65 6.81 2.61
N THR A 90 -5.46 5.75 2.52
CA THR A 90 -6.73 5.77 1.81
C THR A 90 -7.81 6.35 2.73
N VAL A 91 -8.32 7.53 2.40
CA VAL A 91 -9.49 8.10 3.06
C VAL A 91 -10.74 7.70 2.26
N PRO A 92 -11.71 6.96 2.85
CA PRO A 92 -12.95 6.64 2.16
C PRO A 92 -13.71 7.90 1.77
N ALA A 93 -14.32 7.91 0.58
CA ALA A 93 -15.12 9.03 0.11
C ALA A 93 -16.23 9.43 1.10
N SER A 94 -16.84 8.46 1.78
CA SER A 94 -17.83 8.74 2.83
C SER A 94 -17.28 9.59 3.96
N ARG A 95 -16.02 9.37 4.36
CA ARG A 95 -15.39 10.14 5.44
C ARG A 95 -15.07 11.57 5.00
N LEU A 96 -14.77 11.78 3.72
CA LEU A 96 -14.61 13.13 3.16
C LEU A 96 -15.96 13.86 3.08
N LEU A 97 -17.04 13.16 2.72
CA LEU A 97 -18.40 13.71 2.73
C LEU A 97 -18.89 14.07 4.14
N ASP A 98 -18.60 13.23 5.13
CA ASP A 98 -18.95 13.53 6.52
C ASP A 98 -18.17 14.76 7.02
N PHE A 99 -16.89 14.86 6.68
CA PHE A 99 -16.09 16.05 6.98
C PHE A 99 -16.64 17.33 6.32
N THR A 100 -17.04 17.29 5.04
CA THR A 100 -17.61 18.48 4.39
C THR A 100 -18.96 18.89 5.00
N ARG A 101 -19.78 17.93 5.43
CA ARG A 101 -21.01 18.20 6.19
C ARG A 101 -20.71 18.85 7.53
N GLU A 102 -19.79 18.27 8.32
CA GLU A 102 -19.38 18.84 9.61
C GLU A 102 -18.83 20.27 9.45
N LEU A 103 -18.04 20.53 8.41
CA LEU A 103 -17.56 21.88 8.10
C LEU A 103 -18.71 22.84 7.83
N ARG A 104 -19.71 22.43 7.03
CA ARG A 104 -20.90 23.25 6.72
C ARG A 104 -21.75 23.51 7.96
N GLU A 105 -21.92 22.51 8.82
CA GLU A 105 -22.66 22.62 10.08
C GLU A 105 -21.96 23.52 11.11
N SER A 106 -20.62 23.63 11.04
CA SER A 106 -19.85 24.53 11.90
C SER A 106 -19.96 26.02 11.52
N LEU A 107 -20.56 26.34 10.37
CA LEU A 107 -20.66 27.71 9.88
C LEU A 107 -21.66 28.52 10.69
N THR A 108 -21.17 29.59 11.33
CA THR A 108 -22.00 30.52 12.09
C THR A 108 -22.28 31.80 11.30
N THR A 109 -23.51 32.32 11.40
CA THR A 109 -23.89 33.63 10.85
C THR A 109 -23.79 34.73 11.90
N THR A 110 -23.51 35.94 11.45
CA THR A 110 -23.73 37.22 12.14
C THR A 110 -24.82 37.99 11.42
N ASP A 111 -25.33 39.08 11.99
CA ASP A 111 -26.24 39.98 11.26
C ASP A 111 -25.48 41.10 10.55
N ASP A 112 -25.93 41.51 9.36
CA ASP A 112 -25.46 42.68 8.64
C ASP A 112 -26.08 43.99 9.19
N GLU A 113 -25.72 45.15 8.62
CA GLU A 113 -26.24 46.46 9.03
C GLU A 113 -27.78 46.59 8.88
N GLN A 114 -28.41 45.70 8.11
CA GLN A 114 -29.86 45.63 7.92
C GLN A 114 -30.52 44.50 8.73
N GLY A 115 -29.77 43.82 9.60
CA GLY A 115 -30.28 42.71 10.42
C GLY A 115 -30.46 41.40 9.67
N ARG A 116 -29.80 41.22 8.51
CA ARG A 116 -29.87 39.98 7.73
C ARG A 116 -28.72 39.06 8.11
N PRO A 117 -28.96 37.73 8.23
CA PRO A 117 -27.91 36.78 8.54
C PRO A 117 -26.89 36.71 7.39
N MET A 118 -25.62 36.87 7.72
CA MET A 118 -24.47 36.81 6.84
C MET A 118 -23.38 35.96 7.49
N LEU A 119 -22.68 35.13 6.72
CA LEU A 119 -21.51 34.42 7.21
C LEU A 119 -20.38 35.42 7.53
N THR A 120 -19.62 35.16 8.60
CA THR A 120 -18.38 35.90 8.84
C THR A 120 -17.38 35.64 7.70
N ALA A 121 -16.40 36.53 7.50
CA ALA A 121 -15.35 36.31 6.49
C ALA A 121 -14.60 34.98 6.69
N HIS A 122 -14.40 34.57 7.95
CA HIS A 122 -13.85 33.26 8.28
C HIS A 122 -14.76 32.11 7.81
N CYS A 123 -16.06 32.18 8.12
CA CYS A 123 -17.03 31.18 7.69
C CYS A 123 -17.22 31.13 6.16
N GLN A 124 -17.11 32.27 5.47
CA GLN A 124 -17.07 32.30 4.01
C GLN A 124 -15.84 31.56 3.45
N GLY A 125 -14.68 31.72 4.09
CA GLY A 125 -13.46 30.99 3.75
C GLY A 125 -13.61 29.47 3.96
N VAL A 126 -14.22 29.05 5.07
CA VAL A 126 -14.50 27.63 5.35
C VAL A 126 -15.49 27.05 4.35
N LEU A 127 -16.56 27.79 4.02
CA LEU A 127 -17.52 27.38 2.99
C LEU A 127 -16.84 27.21 1.62
N HIS A 128 -15.98 28.16 1.24
CA HIS A 128 -15.24 28.06 -0.01
C HIS A 128 -14.34 26.83 -0.04
N ALA A 129 -13.64 26.53 1.05
CA ALA A 129 -12.80 25.33 1.15
C ALA A 129 -13.64 24.03 1.01
N ALA A 130 -14.81 23.97 1.66
CA ALA A 130 -15.72 22.82 1.52
C ALA A 130 -16.21 22.64 0.07
N GLU A 131 -16.60 23.73 -0.61
CA GLU A 131 -17.01 23.69 -2.02
C GLU A 131 -15.89 23.30 -2.99
N GLN A 132 -14.63 23.64 -2.68
CA GLN A 132 -13.48 23.21 -3.47
C GLN A 132 -13.19 21.73 -3.26
N LEU A 133 -13.32 21.23 -2.02
CA LEU A 133 -13.19 19.81 -1.71
C LEU A 133 -14.27 18.98 -2.41
N GLU A 134 -15.54 19.42 -2.37
CA GLU A 134 -16.64 18.75 -3.07
C GLU A 134 -16.37 18.65 -4.58
N ARG A 135 -15.96 19.75 -5.22
CA ARG A 135 -15.60 19.76 -6.65
C ARG A 135 -14.45 18.82 -6.97
N PHE A 136 -13.40 18.83 -6.16
CA PHE A 136 -12.26 17.94 -6.34
C PHE A 136 -12.68 16.46 -6.24
N LEU A 137 -13.59 16.11 -5.33
CA LEU A 137 -14.11 14.76 -5.20
C LEU A 137 -14.97 14.34 -6.40
N ASP A 138 -15.79 15.24 -6.92
CA ASP A 138 -16.57 15.00 -8.15
C ASP A 138 -15.64 14.78 -9.35
N ASP A 139 -14.58 15.58 -9.49
CA ASP A 139 -13.59 15.44 -10.56
C ASP A 139 -12.84 14.09 -10.46
N LEU A 140 -12.45 13.67 -9.25
CA LEU A 140 -11.83 12.37 -9.04
C LEU A 140 -12.78 11.21 -9.36
N ALA A 141 -14.05 11.32 -8.99
CA ALA A 141 -15.06 10.29 -9.28
C ALA A 141 -15.33 10.15 -10.79
N GLN A 142 -15.25 11.25 -11.55
CA GLN A 142 -15.48 11.26 -12.99
C GLN A 142 -14.25 10.79 -13.80
N ASN A 143 -13.03 11.06 -13.31
CA ASN A 143 -11.79 10.76 -14.04
C ASN A 143 -11.02 9.53 -13.52
N GLY A 144 -11.36 9.01 -12.33
CA GLY A 144 -10.67 7.87 -11.71
C GLY A 144 -11.03 6.48 -12.25
N GLY A 145 -11.84 6.40 -13.32
CA GLY A 145 -12.19 5.15 -14.01
C GLY A 145 -11.22 4.72 -15.11
N GLU A 146 -10.22 5.55 -15.43
CA GLU A 146 -9.17 5.26 -16.41
C GLU A 146 -7.79 5.20 -15.73
N LEU A 147 -7.53 4.12 -14.98
CA LEU A 147 -6.17 3.71 -14.59
C LEU A 147 -6.02 2.21 -14.82
#